data_AF-A0A6N8NQF6-F1
#
_entry.id   AF-A0A6N8NQF6-F1
#
_cell.length_a   1.000
_cell.length_b   1.000
_cell.length_c   1.000
_cell.angle_alpha   90.00
_cell.angle_beta   90.00
_cell.angle_gamma   90.00
#
_symmetry.space_group_name_H-M   'P 1'
#
loop_
_entity.id
_entity.type
_entity.pdbx_description
1 polymer ?
#
loop_
_entity_poly.entity_id
_entity_poly.type
_entity_poly.pdbx_seq_one_letter_code
_entity_poly.pdbx_strand_id
1 'polypeptide(L)'
;SQYTLARTFATQKVSLEESVLSQVTTAIQNAQEKIVYASNGTLSDDDRASLATDIQGLRDQLLNLANTTDGNGRYIFAGYKTETAPFSEEKGKYVGGAESIRQQVDASRSMVIGHTGDKIFDSITSNAVAEPDGSASETNLFAMLDSAIAALKTPVADSEADKEIAAAALDKTNRGLKNSLNNVLTVRAELGTQLNELESLDSLGSDRALGQTQQMSDLVDVDWNATI
;
A
#
# COMPACT_ATOMS: atom_id res chain seq x y z
N SER A 1 22.45 16.52 -13.38
CA SER A 1 22.24 17.59 -12.37
C SER A 1 22.42 17.01 -10.97
N GLN A 2 22.52 17.83 -9.90
CA GLN A 2 22.61 17.35 -8.51
C GLN A 2 21.43 16.43 -8.11
N TYR A 3 20.25 16.60 -8.73
CA TYR A 3 19.03 15.87 -8.37
C TYR A 3 18.75 14.65 -9.25
N THR A 4 19.53 14.40 -10.31
CA THR A 4 19.31 13.25 -11.21
C THR A 4 19.31 11.93 -10.43
N LEU A 5 20.34 11.69 -9.61
CA LEU A 5 20.43 10.48 -8.80
C LEU A 5 19.27 10.37 -7.78
N ALA A 6 18.89 11.49 -7.16
CA ALA A 6 17.77 11.53 -6.22
C ALA A 6 16.44 11.17 -6.89
N ARG A 7 16.20 11.65 -8.12
CA ARG A 7 15.02 11.29 -8.91
C ARG A 7 15.04 9.83 -9.34
N THR A 8 16.18 9.32 -9.81
CA THR A 8 16.31 7.89 -10.15
C THR A 8 15.97 7.00 -8.96
N PHE A 9 16.48 7.32 -7.77
CA PHE A 9 16.17 6.60 -6.54
C PHE A 9 14.69 6.70 -6.16
N ALA A 10 14.11 7.90 -6.24
CA ALA A 10 12.69 8.13 -5.98
C ALA A 10 11.80 7.33 -6.96
N THR A 11 12.09 7.37 -8.26
CA THR A 11 11.35 6.60 -9.27
C THR A 11 11.40 5.10 -8.96
N GLN A 12 12.57 4.55 -8.64
CA GLN A 12 12.69 3.12 -8.30
C GLN A 12 11.84 2.74 -7.09
N LYS A 13 11.86 3.55 -6.03
CA LYS A 13 11.09 3.28 -4.81
C LYS A 13 9.59 3.40 -5.04
N VAL A 14 9.14 4.48 -5.67
CA VAL A 14 7.71 4.73 -5.96
C VAL A 14 7.16 3.67 -6.93
N SER A 15 7.92 3.27 -7.97
CA SER A 15 7.51 2.21 -8.89
C SER A 15 7.42 0.83 -8.22
N LEU A 16 8.36 0.52 -7.32
CA LEU A 16 8.29 -0.73 -6.54
C LEU A 16 7.05 -0.73 -5.63
N GLU A 17 6.81 0.38 -4.94
CA GLU A 17 5.64 0.53 -4.08
C GLU A 17 4.33 0.36 -4.87
N GLU A 18 4.18 1.03 -6.01
CA GLU A 18 2.99 0.92 -6.87
C GLU A 18 2.77 -0.53 -7.37
N SER A 19 3.84 -1.22 -7.76
CA SER A 19 3.76 -2.62 -8.18
C SER A 19 3.25 -3.54 -7.07
N VAL A 20 3.72 -3.33 -5.85
CA VAL A 20 3.27 -4.10 -4.67
C VAL A 20 1.83 -3.73 -4.31
N LEU A 21 1.46 -2.45 -4.31
CA LEU A 21 0.10 -2.02 -4.02
C LEU A 21 -0.92 -2.46 -5.09
N SER A 22 -0.49 -2.65 -6.33
CA SER A 22 -1.31 -3.31 -7.36
C SER A 22 -1.63 -4.76 -6.99
N GLN A 23 -0.66 -5.51 -6.45
CA GLN A 23 -0.88 -6.89 -6.00
C GLN A 23 -1.76 -6.93 -4.74
N VAL A 24 -1.58 -5.99 -3.81
CA VAL A 24 -2.44 -5.80 -2.64
C VAL A 24 -3.88 -5.54 -3.06
N THR A 25 -4.09 -4.67 -4.06
CA THR A 25 -5.41 -4.37 -4.63
C THR A 25 -6.12 -5.66 -5.07
N THR A 26 -5.44 -6.50 -5.86
CA THR A 26 -6.00 -7.78 -6.33
C THR A 26 -6.30 -8.74 -5.19
N ALA A 27 -5.41 -8.86 -4.19
CA ALA A 27 -5.64 -9.75 -3.05
C ALA A 27 -6.83 -9.30 -2.19
N ILE A 28 -7.02 -7.99 -1.98
CA ILE A 28 -8.19 -7.44 -1.28
C ILE A 28 -9.48 -7.73 -2.06
N GLN A 29 -9.47 -7.56 -3.39
CA GLN A 29 -10.63 -7.86 -4.24
C GLN A 29 -11.01 -9.34 -4.18
N ASN A 30 -10.04 -10.24 -4.25
CA ASN A 30 -10.28 -11.67 -4.08
C ASN A 30 -10.85 -11.99 -2.69
N ALA A 31 -10.37 -11.33 -1.63
CA ALA A 31 -10.92 -11.49 -0.29
C ALA A 31 -12.37 -10.99 -0.21
N GLN A 32 -12.71 -9.87 -0.86
CA GLN A 32 -14.08 -9.38 -0.95
C GLN A 32 -15.01 -10.39 -1.63
N GLU A 33 -14.58 -11.02 -2.72
CA GLU A 33 -15.35 -12.07 -3.40
C GLU A 33 -15.62 -13.26 -2.48
N LYS A 34 -14.60 -13.73 -1.75
CA LYS A 34 -14.74 -14.83 -0.78
C LYS A 34 -15.68 -14.47 0.37
N ILE A 35 -15.59 -13.24 0.89
CA ILE A 35 -16.48 -12.75 1.94
C ILE A 35 -17.93 -12.66 1.44
N VAL A 36 -18.16 -12.18 0.21
CA VAL A 36 -19.51 -12.15 -0.38
C VAL A 36 -20.10 -13.55 -0.51
N TYR A 37 -19.30 -14.52 -0.94
CA TYR A 37 -19.75 -15.91 -1.00
C TYR A 37 -20.03 -16.49 0.39
N ALA A 38 -19.17 -16.19 1.37
CA ALA A 38 -19.33 -16.58 2.76
C ALA A 38 -20.57 -15.98 3.44
N SER A 39 -21.05 -14.82 3.00
CA SER A 39 -22.29 -14.21 3.49
C SER A 39 -23.57 -14.97 3.08
N ASN A 40 -23.46 -16.05 2.31
CA ASN A 40 -24.59 -16.92 2.03
C ASN A 40 -24.98 -17.76 3.27
N GLY A 41 -26.12 -17.44 3.88
CA GLY A 41 -26.60 -18.08 5.12
C GLY A 41 -27.03 -19.55 4.99
N THR A 42 -26.97 -20.16 3.80
CA THR A 42 -27.32 -21.58 3.60
C THR A 42 -26.12 -22.52 3.54
N LEU A 43 -24.90 -21.99 3.69
CA LEU A 43 -23.68 -22.80 3.67
C LEU A 43 -23.62 -23.75 4.88
N SER A 44 -23.08 -24.95 4.66
CA SER A 44 -22.75 -25.87 5.76
C SER A 44 -21.53 -25.38 6.54
N ASP A 45 -21.34 -25.90 7.75
CA ASP A 45 -20.14 -25.58 8.53
C ASP A 45 -18.84 -26.06 7.86
N ASP A 46 -18.89 -27.14 7.08
CA ASP A 46 -17.75 -27.62 6.28
C ASP A 46 -17.42 -26.66 5.12
N ASP A 47 -18.44 -26.13 4.43
CA ASP A 47 -18.26 -25.12 3.38
C ASP A 47 -17.66 -23.83 3.96
N ARG A 48 -18.15 -23.40 5.13
CA ARG A 48 -17.66 -22.22 5.85
C ARG A 48 -16.22 -22.40 6.30
N ALA A 49 -15.85 -23.56 6.82
CA ALA A 49 -14.48 -23.89 7.18
C ALA A 49 -13.53 -23.90 5.97
N SER A 50 -14.01 -24.36 4.82
CA SER A 50 -13.27 -24.31 3.55
C SER A 50 -13.01 -22.86 3.11
N LEU A 51 -14.02 -21.99 3.19
CA LEU A 51 -13.86 -20.56 2.90
C LEU A 51 -12.93 -19.86 3.89
N ALA A 52 -12.95 -20.24 5.16
CA ALA A 52 -12.00 -19.72 6.14
C ALA A 52 -10.55 -20.05 5.75
N THR A 53 -10.32 -21.22 5.15
CA THR A 53 -9.00 -21.64 4.66
C THR A 53 -8.57 -20.82 3.44
N ASP A 54 -9.48 -20.57 2.50
CA ASP A 54 -9.21 -19.69 1.35
C ASP A 54 -8.87 -18.26 1.80
N ILE A 55 -9.64 -17.71 2.74
CA ILE A 55 -9.42 -16.36 3.27
C ILE A 55 -8.11 -16.29 4.07
N GLN A 56 -7.75 -17.35 4.80
CA GLN A 56 -6.44 -17.44 5.45
C GLN A 56 -5.30 -17.32 4.44
N GLY A 57 -5.38 -18.03 3.30
CA GLY A 57 -4.37 -17.93 2.24
C GLY A 57 -4.23 -16.50 1.68
N LEU A 58 -5.35 -15.80 1.49
CA LEU A 58 -5.35 -14.40 1.05
C LEU A 58 -4.78 -13.45 2.12
N ARG A 59 -5.08 -13.69 3.39
CA ARG A 59 -4.53 -12.96 4.53
C ARG A 59 -3.02 -13.13 4.61
N ASP A 60 -2.52 -14.34 4.41
CA ASP A 60 -1.08 -14.63 4.43
C ASP A 60 -0.36 -14.02 3.22
N GLN A 61 -0.99 -14.05 2.04
CA GLN A 61 -0.50 -13.33 0.86
C GLN A 61 -0.38 -11.82 1.13
N LEU A 62 -1.42 -11.21 1.71
CA LEU A 62 -1.41 -9.78 2.06
C LEU A 62 -0.32 -9.46 3.09
N LEU A 63 -0.10 -10.34 4.07
CA LEU A 63 0.95 -10.15 5.07
C LEU A 63 2.34 -10.20 4.44
N ASN A 64 2.57 -11.13 3.51
CA ASN A 64 3.82 -11.22 2.76
C ASN A 64 4.05 -9.95 1.92
N LEU A 65 3.00 -9.43 1.27
CA LEU A 65 3.07 -8.17 0.53
C LEU A 65 3.38 -6.98 1.46
N ALA A 66 2.75 -6.91 2.62
CA ALA A 66 2.99 -5.87 3.63
C ALA A 66 4.40 -5.94 4.24
N ASN A 67 5.02 -7.12 4.20
CA ASN A 67 6.41 -7.36 4.59
C ASN A 67 7.36 -7.44 3.38
N THR A 68 7.03 -6.82 2.24
CA THR A 68 7.90 -6.81 1.05
C THR A 68 9.23 -6.10 1.36
N THR A 69 10.32 -6.69 0.86
CA THR A 69 11.65 -6.08 0.85
C THR A 69 12.05 -5.59 -0.54
N ASP A 70 12.90 -4.57 -0.61
CA ASP A 70 13.59 -4.22 -1.85
C ASP A 70 14.71 -5.21 -2.21
N GLY A 71 15.41 -4.97 -3.32
CA GLY A 71 16.51 -5.82 -3.78
C GLY A 71 17.71 -5.93 -2.83
N ASN A 72 17.78 -5.10 -1.78
CA ASN A 72 18.80 -5.14 -0.73
C ASN A 72 18.29 -5.78 0.56
N GLY A 73 17.09 -6.37 0.56
CA GLY A 73 16.48 -6.98 1.74
C GLY A 73 15.93 -5.95 2.74
N ARG A 74 15.71 -4.69 2.33
CA ARG A 74 15.16 -3.65 3.19
C ARG A 74 13.65 -3.57 3.07
N TYR A 75 12.93 -3.67 4.18
CA TYR A 75 11.46 -3.61 4.18
C TYR A 75 10.95 -2.26 3.68
N ILE A 76 10.08 -2.28 2.67
CA ILE A 76 9.66 -1.06 1.96
C ILE A 76 8.60 -0.25 2.73
N PHE A 77 7.80 -0.92 3.56
CA PHE A 77 6.72 -0.31 4.35
C PHE A 77 7.12 -0.06 5.83
N ALA A 78 8.39 -0.19 6.18
CA ALA A 78 8.88 -0.04 7.54
C ALA A 78 9.29 1.40 7.91
N GLY A 79 9.04 2.39 7.04
CA GLY A 79 9.61 3.73 7.20
C GLY A 79 11.13 3.64 7.30
N TYR A 80 11.73 4.32 8.28
CA TYR A 80 13.17 4.25 8.50
C TYR A 80 13.65 2.99 9.26
N LYS A 81 12.75 2.12 9.77
CA LYS A 81 13.10 0.87 10.47
C LYS A 81 13.24 -0.32 9.52
N THR A 82 14.04 -0.16 8.48
CA THR A 82 14.07 -1.06 7.32
C THR A 82 14.67 -2.46 7.55
N GLU A 83 15.25 -2.72 8.72
CA GLU A 83 15.89 -4.00 9.06
C GLU A 83 14.96 -4.99 9.77
N THR A 84 13.74 -4.58 10.10
CA THR A 84 12.76 -5.41 10.83
C THR A 84 11.45 -5.44 10.08
N ALA A 85 10.82 -6.61 10.04
CA ALA A 85 9.51 -6.78 9.40
C ALA A 85 8.50 -5.79 9.99
N PRO A 86 7.83 -4.96 9.16
CA PRO A 86 6.91 -3.94 9.64
C PRO A 86 5.61 -4.51 10.21
N PHE A 87 5.24 -5.75 9.88
CA PHE A 87 4.04 -6.40 10.39
C PHE A 87 4.34 -7.72 11.08
N SER A 88 3.79 -7.90 12.28
CA SER A 88 3.89 -9.15 13.04
C SER A 88 3.15 -10.29 12.33
N GLU A 89 3.74 -11.49 12.30
CA GLU A 89 3.11 -12.65 11.66
C GLU A 89 1.76 -13.04 12.29
N GLU A 90 1.70 -13.04 13.62
CA GLU A 90 0.53 -13.52 14.37
C GLU A 90 -0.72 -12.66 14.14
N LYS A 91 -0.62 -11.33 14.30
CA LYS A 91 -1.79 -10.44 14.33
C LYS A 91 -1.80 -9.36 13.25
N GLY A 92 -0.81 -9.33 12.35
CA GLY A 92 -0.68 -8.24 11.38
C GLY A 92 -0.57 -6.86 12.04
N LYS A 93 0.00 -6.78 13.25
CA LYS A 93 0.20 -5.52 13.95
C LYS A 93 1.38 -4.77 13.35
N TYR A 94 1.21 -3.48 13.09
CA TYR A 94 2.30 -2.62 12.64
C TYR A 94 3.33 -2.38 13.77
N VAL A 95 4.60 -2.62 13.45
CA VAL A 95 5.76 -2.43 14.35
C VAL A 95 6.90 -1.64 13.68
N GLY A 96 6.64 -1.07 12.50
CA GLY A 96 7.60 -0.27 11.73
C GLY A 96 7.88 1.12 12.31
N GLY A 97 8.49 1.98 11.49
CA GLY A 97 8.74 3.39 11.78
C GLY A 97 7.50 4.26 11.53
N ALA A 98 7.33 5.34 12.30
CA ALA A 98 6.18 6.23 12.16
C ALA A 98 6.32 7.25 11.01
N GLU A 99 7.54 7.42 10.48
CA GLU A 99 7.83 8.44 9.48
C GLU A 99 7.97 7.82 8.09
N SER A 100 7.19 8.37 7.14
CA SER A 100 7.31 8.06 5.72
C SER A 100 8.63 8.62 5.18
N ILE A 101 9.23 7.89 4.23
CA ILE A 101 10.51 8.27 3.65
C ILE A 101 10.27 9.41 2.67
N ARG A 102 11.05 10.49 2.80
CA ARG A 102 11.00 11.63 1.88
C ARG A 102 12.32 11.82 1.15
N GLN A 103 12.24 12.28 -0.10
CA GLN A 103 13.40 12.61 -0.92
C GLN A 103 13.25 14.01 -1.51
N GLN A 104 14.33 14.78 -1.48
CA GLN A 104 14.41 16.04 -2.22
C GLN A 104 14.75 15.75 -3.69
N VAL A 105 13.88 16.17 -4.60
CA VAL A 105 13.91 15.83 -6.05
C VAL A 105 14.10 17.04 -6.96
N ASP A 106 14.02 18.24 -6.40
CA ASP A 106 14.42 19.53 -6.99
C ASP A 106 14.84 20.48 -5.84
N ALA A 107 15.41 21.63 -6.15
CA ALA A 107 15.85 22.64 -5.19
C ALA A 107 14.74 23.08 -4.21
N SER A 108 13.48 23.08 -4.66
CA SER A 108 12.32 23.49 -3.85
C SER A 108 11.28 22.38 -3.65
N ARG A 109 11.59 21.13 -4.04
CA ARG A 109 10.61 20.03 -4.03
C ARG A 109 11.11 18.82 -3.24
N SER A 110 10.29 18.40 -2.27
CA SER A 110 10.46 17.17 -1.51
C SER A 110 9.18 16.34 -1.63
N MET A 111 9.35 15.04 -1.80
CA MET A 111 8.25 14.11 -2.08
C MET A 111 8.36 12.87 -1.19
N VAL A 112 7.22 12.27 -0.84
CA VAL A 112 7.18 10.97 -0.16
C VAL A 112 7.53 9.91 -1.17
N ILE A 113 8.50 9.05 -0.86
CA ILE A 113 8.98 7.98 -1.76
C ILE A 113 8.89 6.60 -1.10
N GLY A 114 8.15 6.51 0.00
CA GLY A 114 7.98 5.28 0.78
C GLY A 114 6.98 5.53 1.89
N HIS A 115 5.74 5.09 1.68
CA HIS A 115 4.73 5.14 2.74
C HIS A 115 5.03 4.12 3.84
N THR A 116 4.59 4.44 5.05
CA THR A 116 4.66 3.51 6.18
C THR A 116 3.48 2.55 6.10
N GLY A 117 3.68 1.31 6.57
CA GLY A 117 2.69 0.26 6.49
C GLY A 117 1.38 0.59 7.21
N ASP A 118 1.42 1.30 8.33
CA ASP A 118 0.23 1.77 9.04
C ASP A 118 -0.67 2.63 8.14
N LYS A 119 -0.09 3.50 7.31
CA LYS A 119 -0.85 4.34 6.37
C LYS A 119 -1.53 3.55 5.25
N ILE A 120 -1.11 2.32 5.00
CA ILE A 120 -1.63 1.49 3.90
C ILE A 120 -2.57 0.40 4.45
N PHE A 121 -2.13 -0.33 5.47
CA PHE A 121 -2.77 -1.55 5.97
C PHE A 121 -3.46 -1.37 7.33
N ASP A 122 -3.26 -0.23 8.01
CA ASP A 122 -3.88 0.11 9.30
C ASP A 122 -4.54 1.50 9.26
N SER A 123 -5.14 1.82 8.11
CA SER A 123 -5.76 3.10 7.83
C SER A 123 -6.93 2.94 6.87
N ILE A 124 -7.91 3.82 7.05
CA ILE A 124 -9.08 3.95 6.19
C ILE A 124 -9.25 5.42 5.79
N THR A 125 -9.90 5.66 4.66
CA THR A 125 -10.13 7.02 4.17
C THR A 125 -11.17 7.76 5.02
N SER A 126 -11.17 9.09 4.97
CA SER A 126 -12.12 9.92 5.74
C SER A 126 -13.58 9.73 5.31
N ASN A 127 -13.82 9.19 4.12
CA ASN A 127 -15.14 8.84 3.58
C ASN A 127 -15.46 7.34 3.75
N ALA A 128 -14.83 6.67 4.72
CA ALA A 128 -15.12 5.28 5.06
C ALA A 128 -16.61 5.05 5.32
N VAL A 129 -17.11 3.90 4.89
CA VAL A 129 -18.44 3.42 5.24
C VAL A 129 -18.46 3.13 6.73
N ALA A 130 -19.27 3.88 7.47
CA ALA A 130 -19.40 3.75 8.92
C ALA A 130 -20.10 2.45 9.35
N GLU A 131 -19.85 2.02 10.59
CA GLU A 131 -20.58 0.91 11.17
C GLU A 131 -22.04 1.32 11.46
N PRO A 132 -23.04 0.44 11.22
CA PRO A 132 -24.45 0.77 11.40
C PRO A 132 -24.84 1.18 12.82
N ASP A 133 -24.10 0.70 13.82
CA ASP A 133 -24.31 0.97 15.24
C ASP A 133 -23.59 2.25 15.73
N GLY A 134 -22.87 2.94 14.85
CA GLY A 134 -22.07 4.13 15.18
C GLY A 134 -20.75 3.82 15.90
N SER A 135 -20.36 2.55 16.03
CA SER A 135 -19.05 2.16 16.56
C SER A 135 -17.92 2.55 15.60
N ALA A 136 -16.69 2.57 16.12
CA ALA A 136 -15.52 2.84 15.29
C ALA A 136 -15.31 1.71 14.28
N SER A 137 -15.07 2.09 13.02
CA SER A 137 -14.66 1.16 11.98
C SER A 137 -13.30 0.55 12.31
N GLU A 138 -13.14 -0.74 12.00
CA GLU A 138 -11.84 -1.40 12.02
C GLU A 138 -10.92 -0.74 10.98
N THR A 139 -9.64 -0.54 11.32
CA THR A 139 -8.64 0.08 10.43
C THR A 139 -7.62 -0.92 9.94
N ASN A 140 -7.37 -1.98 10.71
CA ASN A 140 -6.35 -2.96 10.42
C ASN A 140 -6.90 -4.04 9.48
N LEU A 141 -6.34 -4.12 8.26
CA LEU A 141 -6.75 -5.08 7.24
C LEU A 141 -6.64 -6.54 7.73
N PHE A 142 -5.61 -6.86 8.50
CA PHE A 142 -5.40 -8.21 9.01
C PHE A 142 -6.42 -8.55 10.09
N ALA A 143 -6.75 -7.62 10.98
CA ALA A 143 -7.79 -7.81 11.98
C ALA A 143 -9.18 -8.04 11.34
N MET A 144 -9.49 -7.35 10.24
CA MET A 144 -10.73 -7.59 9.47
C MET A 144 -10.79 -9.05 8.97
N LEU A 145 -9.71 -9.53 8.34
CA LEU A 145 -9.65 -10.88 7.80
C LEU A 145 -9.65 -11.95 8.91
N ASP A 146 -8.87 -11.73 9.97
CA ASP A 146 -8.77 -12.64 11.11
C ASP A 146 -10.15 -12.77 11.81
N SER A 147 -10.92 -11.68 11.91
CA SER A 147 -12.29 -11.69 12.43
C SER A 147 -13.23 -12.53 11.56
N ALA A 148 -13.16 -12.42 10.23
CA ALA A 148 -13.97 -13.25 9.34
C ALA A 148 -13.58 -14.73 9.40
N ILE A 149 -12.28 -15.02 9.46
CA ILE A 149 -11.76 -16.39 9.58
C ILE A 149 -12.27 -17.02 10.88
N ALA A 150 -12.22 -16.30 12.00
CA ALA A 150 -12.74 -16.78 13.29
C ALA A 150 -14.25 -17.03 13.25
N ALA A 151 -15.01 -16.12 12.65
CA ALA A 151 -16.46 -16.28 12.47
C ALA A 151 -16.79 -17.53 11.63
N LEU A 152 -16.09 -17.72 10.51
CA LEU A 152 -16.31 -18.86 9.61
C LEU A 152 -15.90 -20.22 10.19
N LYS A 153 -14.93 -20.24 11.10
CA LYS A 153 -14.53 -21.47 11.81
C LYS A 153 -15.44 -21.83 12.97
N THR A 154 -16.29 -20.91 13.42
CA THR A 154 -17.27 -21.17 14.48
C THR A 154 -18.49 -21.87 13.87
N PRO A 155 -18.83 -23.11 14.27
CA PRO A 155 -20.01 -23.80 13.76
C PRO A 155 -21.30 -23.05 14.10
N VAL A 156 -22.26 -22.99 13.17
CA VAL A 156 -23.51 -22.23 13.34
C VAL A 156 -24.78 -23.04 13.05
N ALA A 157 -24.65 -24.31 12.63
CA ALA A 157 -25.79 -25.13 12.19
C ALA A 157 -26.94 -25.20 13.23
N ASP A 158 -26.59 -25.32 14.51
CA ASP A 158 -27.54 -25.58 15.60
C ASP A 158 -27.96 -24.31 16.37
N SER A 159 -27.50 -23.12 15.96
CA SER A 159 -27.66 -21.88 16.72
C SER A 159 -27.94 -20.69 15.82
N GLU A 160 -29.18 -20.19 15.87
CA GLU A 160 -29.57 -19.00 15.11
C GLU A 160 -28.83 -17.74 15.61
N ALA A 161 -28.53 -17.68 16.91
CA ALA A 161 -27.72 -16.61 17.47
C ALA A 161 -26.29 -16.61 16.91
N ASP A 162 -25.66 -17.79 16.75
CA ASP A 162 -24.31 -17.87 16.19
C ASP A 162 -24.30 -17.58 14.68
N LYS A 163 -25.38 -17.91 13.95
CA LYS A 163 -25.54 -17.46 12.56
C LYS A 163 -25.59 -15.95 12.46
N GLU A 164 -26.36 -15.29 13.31
CA GLU A 164 -26.46 -13.83 13.32
C GLU A 164 -25.11 -13.17 13.66
N ILE A 165 -24.39 -13.70 14.65
CA ILE A 165 -23.04 -13.23 15.01
C ILE A 165 -22.06 -13.41 13.85
N ALA A 166 -22.06 -14.58 13.19
CA ALA A 166 -21.18 -14.84 12.06
C ALA A 166 -21.51 -13.92 10.86
N ALA A 167 -22.80 -13.73 10.56
CA ALA A 167 -23.24 -12.83 9.50
C ALA A 167 -22.81 -11.38 9.78
N ALA A 168 -22.99 -10.89 11.01
CA ALA A 168 -22.58 -9.56 11.41
C ALA A 168 -21.05 -9.35 11.27
N ALA A 169 -20.25 -10.36 11.61
CA ALA A 169 -18.79 -10.32 11.44
C ALA A 169 -18.38 -10.26 9.96
N LEU A 170 -19.04 -11.02 9.08
CA LEU A 170 -18.80 -10.99 7.64
C LEU A 170 -19.22 -9.65 7.02
N ASP A 171 -20.35 -9.09 7.44
CA ASP A 171 -20.83 -7.79 6.99
C ASP A 171 -19.87 -6.66 7.41
N LYS A 172 -19.37 -6.71 8.66
CA LYS A 172 -18.34 -5.79 9.15
C LYS A 172 -17.05 -5.93 8.36
N THR A 173 -16.63 -7.15 8.07
CA THR A 173 -15.46 -7.42 7.22
C THR A 173 -15.66 -6.88 5.81
N ASN A 174 -16.83 -7.05 5.21
CA ASN A 174 -17.13 -6.54 3.87
C ASN A 174 -17.00 -5.01 3.80
N ARG A 175 -17.52 -4.29 4.81
CA ARG A 175 -17.34 -2.84 4.94
C ARG A 175 -15.86 -2.47 5.14
N GLY A 176 -15.18 -3.16 6.06
CA GLY A 176 -13.76 -2.96 6.33
C GLY A 176 -12.89 -3.12 5.09
N LEU A 177 -13.06 -4.21 4.33
CA LEU A 177 -12.31 -4.46 3.10
C LEU A 177 -12.59 -3.41 2.02
N LYS A 178 -13.81 -2.89 1.91
CA LYS A 178 -14.12 -1.76 1.01
C LYS A 178 -13.36 -0.49 1.43
N ASN A 179 -13.35 -0.19 2.73
CA ASN A 179 -12.65 0.96 3.28
C ASN A 179 -11.12 0.84 3.09
N SER A 180 -10.56 -0.35 3.35
CA SER A 180 -9.15 -0.65 3.12
C SER A 180 -8.77 -0.58 1.63
N LEU A 181 -9.59 -1.13 0.73
CA LEU A 181 -9.37 -1.02 -0.72
C LEU A 181 -9.34 0.45 -1.16
N ASN A 182 -10.27 1.27 -0.69
CA ASN A 182 -10.29 2.70 -1.01
C ASN A 182 -9.04 3.43 -0.50
N ASN A 183 -8.53 3.04 0.68
CA ASN A 183 -7.28 3.58 1.20
C ASN A 183 -6.10 3.24 0.28
N VAL A 184 -5.94 1.96 -0.08
CA VAL A 184 -4.89 1.52 -1.00
C VAL A 184 -4.99 2.22 -2.35
N LEU A 185 -6.19 2.35 -2.92
CA LEU A 185 -6.40 3.06 -4.19
C LEU A 185 -6.04 4.55 -4.09
N THR A 186 -6.26 5.19 -2.94
CA THR A 186 -5.87 6.58 -2.69
C THR A 186 -4.35 6.73 -2.69
N VAL A 187 -3.64 5.84 -2.00
CA VAL A 187 -2.17 5.82 -1.99
C VAL A 187 -1.62 5.57 -3.40
N ARG A 188 -2.20 4.64 -4.15
CA ARG A 188 -1.80 4.39 -5.56
C ARG A 188 -2.01 5.59 -6.47
N ALA A 189 -3.10 6.33 -6.29
CA ALA A 189 -3.33 7.57 -7.05
C ALA A 189 -2.28 8.64 -6.73
N GLU A 190 -1.85 8.74 -5.47
CA GLU A 190 -0.72 9.59 -5.06
C GLU A 190 0.58 9.14 -5.74
N LEU A 191 0.93 7.85 -5.67
CA LEU A 191 2.13 7.30 -6.32
C LEU A 191 2.13 7.55 -7.83
N GLY A 192 1.00 7.40 -8.51
CA GLY A 192 0.87 7.73 -9.94
C GLY A 192 1.15 9.20 -10.25
N THR A 193 0.69 10.11 -9.39
CA THR A 193 0.97 11.55 -9.52
C THR A 193 2.46 11.84 -9.31
N GLN A 194 3.07 11.19 -8.32
CA GLN A 194 4.49 11.30 -8.00
C GLN A 194 5.37 10.80 -9.16
N LEU A 195 5.00 9.70 -9.83
CA LEU A 195 5.71 9.19 -11.01
C LEU A 195 5.68 10.18 -12.18
N ASN A 196 4.52 10.76 -12.47
CA ASN A 196 4.37 11.78 -13.52
C ASN A 196 5.20 13.05 -13.21
N GLU A 197 5.23 13.46 -11.93
CA GLU A 197 6.06 14.60 -11.49
C GLU A 197 7.55 14.29 -11.64
N LEU A 198 7.99 13.09 -11.25
CA LEU A 198 9.38 12.66 -11.39
C LEU A 198 9.85 12.66 -12.85
N GLU A 199 9.03 12.15 -13.76
CA GLU A 199 9.31 12.16 -15.20
C GLU A 199 9.44 13.59 -15.75
N SER A 200 8.50 14.47 -15.37
CA SER A 200 8.52 15.88 -15.76
C SER A 200 9.76 16.61 -15.25
N LEU A 201 10.13 16.37 -13.98
CA LEU A 201 11.35 16.91 -13.41
C LEU A 201 12.58 16.35 -14.13
N ASP A 202 12.56 15.08 -14.55
CA ASP A 202 13.69 14.48 -15.24
C ASP A 202 13.97 15.08 -16.61
N SER A 203 12.93 15.26 -17.41
CA SER A 203 12.99 16.01 -18.67
C SER A 203 13.52 17.43 -18.47
N LEU A 204 12.95 18.19 -17.52
CA LEU A 204 13.38 19.55 -17.23
C LEU A 204 14.85 19.62 -16.76
N GLY A 205 15.30 18.63 -15.99
CA GLY A 205 16.68 18.56 -15.54
C GLY A 205 17.66 18.26 -16.67
N SER A 206 17.24 17.49 -17.67
CA SER A 206 18.01 17.19 -18.88
C SER A 206 18.13 18.42 -19.78
N ASP A 207 17.04 19.16 -19.99
CA ASP A 207 17.04 20.40 -20.78
C ASP A 207 17.95 21.47 -20.16
N ARG A 208 17.89 21.64 -18.83
CA ARG A 208 18.80 22.54 -18.10
C ARG A 208 20.26 22.15 -18.27
N ALA A 209 20.57 20.85 -18.24
CA ALA A 209 21.94 20.37 -18.41
C ALA A 209 22.46 20.62 -19.83
N LEU A 210 21.60 20.43 -20.85
CA LEU A 210 21.93 20.74 -22.24
C LEU A 210 22.18 22.24 -22.44
N GLY A 211 21.29 23.10 -21.94
CA GLY A 211 21.45 24.55 -22.03
C GLY A 211 22.73 25.06 -21.32
N GLN A 212 23.07 24.49 -20.16
CA GLN A 212 24.33 24.79 -19.48
C GLN A 212 25.56 24.34 -20.29
N THR A 213 25.46 23.19 -20.98
CA THR A 213 26.54 22.69 -21.85
C THR A 213 26.74 23.61 -23.06
N GLN A 214 25.65 24.08 -23.68
CA GLN A 214 25.69 25.04 -24.79
C GLN A 214 26.30 26.37 -24.35
N GLN A 215 25.86 26.94 -23.21
CA GLN A 215 26.44 28.18 -22.68
C GLN A 215 27.94 28.05 -22.40
N MET A 216 28.38 26.90 -21.88
CA MET A 216 29.80 26.65 -21.67
C MET A 216 30.56 26.53 -23.00
N SER A 217 30.00 25.86 -24.00
CA SER A 217 30.57 25.79 -25.35
C SER A 217 30.75 27.18 -25.95
N ASP A 218 29.69 27.99 -25.91
CA ASP A 218 29.71 29.35 -26.46
C ASP A 218 30.76 30.23 -25.75
N LEU A 219 30.90 30.11 -24.42
CA LEU A 219 31.92 30.84 -23.65
C LEU A 219 33.34 30.40 -24.02
N VAL A 220 33.57 29.10 -24.21
CA VAL A 220 34.86 28.56 -24.64
C VAL A 220 35.17 29.03 -26.06
N ASP A 221 34.21 28.96 -26.99
CA ASP A 221 34.38 29.39 -28.38
C ASP A 221 34.68 30.89 -28.50
N VAL A 222 34.08 31.73 -27.65
CA VAL A 222 34.40 33.16 -27.56
C VAL A 222 35.84 33.39 -27.10
N ASP A 223 36.33 32.63 -26.12
CA ASP A 223 37.72 32.74 -25.61
C ASP A 223 38.74 32.35 -26.69
N TRP A 224 38.50 31.25 -27.42
CA TRP A 224 39.35 30.83 -28.55
C TRP A 224 39.47 31.92 -29.63
N ASN A 225 38.35 32.57 -29.98
CA ASN A 225 38.35 33.65 -30.96
C ASN A 225 39.06 34.93 -30.48
N ALA A 226 39.17 35.15 -29.16
CA ALA A 226 39.84 36.31 -28.58
C ALA A 226 41.37 36.13 -28.44
N THR A 227 41.86 34.89 -28.44
CA THR A 227 43.30 34.54 -28.33
C THR A 227 44.10 34.51 -29.64
N ILE A 228 43.47 34.79 -30.79
CA ILE A 228 44.09 34.85 -32.14
C ILE A 228 44.22 36.31 -32.58
#